data_AF-A0A1V8U217-F1
#
_entry.id   AF-A0A1V8U217-F1
#
_cell.length_a   1.000
_cell.length_b   1.000
_cell.length_c   1.000
_cell.angle_alpha   90.00
_cell.angle_beta   90.00
_cell.angle_gamma   90.00
#
_symmetry.space_group_name_H-M   'P 1'
#
loop_
_entity.id
_entity.type
_entity.pdbx_description
1 polymer ?
#
loop_
_entity_poly.entity_id
_entity_poly.type
_entity_poly.pdbx_seq_one_letter_code
_entity_poly.pdbx_strand_id
1 'polypeptide(L)'
;MGADNARGLLVFGEGKPLGVEGLRWLKIHLANVAGYDKASLQEREDYTMARLDDIYDSVRNPLNGKRWWLNSEDGWQTLAACFELVAALDSPDPHAFVSHLPLHQDGTCNGLQHYAALGGDKVGAAQVNLEPGDRPADIYTAVLNSVNEAVDIDAAKGDIIAKALQGKLTRKAVKQPVMTNVYGVTFYGAKEQVERQLRDLIPDLPRYGPINYLDLSHYVASKIFASLGSMFTGAQAIQTWLGQAADRISTSLTAEQIERLTSENPMESPSIAKSTAGSKPAAHGNRKRGPKTKEIPQDVYSPTGLVGQDRLLVKSAKPLFKSTVIWTTPLRLPVVQPYRKSTSSSVTTSLQLIALQEPQVWDPVSKRKQLQAFPPNFIHSLDATHMLLSALKCDEVGMTFASIHDSFWTHASDIGRMREVLRDAFVAMHSEDIIGRLREEFVTRYKGCMYMASFSGKSAVGHEICRVRKELKSSLQGKSGELALEMERLKLLASEDAEERAKGEAMVTPGSLAAKYTDISAQAVPADMAGQTLGAIPGQPTPASAASEDIHFHNADVEATNTDADDVDAGALLEGDDSLEMLKTKKQPIRDNKVYVWLPLEFPAVPEKGGFDVRRLRQSKYFFH
;
A
#
# COMPACT_ATOMS: atom_id res chain seq x y z
N MET A 1 -22.54 -3.88 -5.56
CA MET A 1 -21.91 -4.47 -4.35
C MET A 1 -22.62 -3.89 -3.13
N GLY A 2 -23.14 -4.73 -2.23
CA GLY A 2 -23.92 -4.28 -1.07
C GLY A 2 -23.66 -5.13 0.18
N ALA A 3 -24.34 -4.79 1.28
CA ALA A 3 -24.38 -5.61 2.50
C ALA A 3 -25.17 -6.92 2.26
N ASP A 4 -25.04 -7.88 3.17
CA ASP A 4 -25.68 -9.22 3.10
C ASP A 4 -27.16 -9.18 2.71
N ASN A 5 -27.96 -8.30 3.33
CA ASN A 5 -29.37 -8.11 3.00
C ASN A 5 -29.64 -7.68 1.55
N ALA A 6 -28.73 -6.92 0.93
CA ALA A 6 -28.85 -6.53 -0.48
C ALA A 6 -28.34 -7.63 -1.43
N ARG A 7 -27.45 -8.53 -0.95
CA ARG A 7 -26.96 -9.69 -1.71
C ARG A 7 -28.02 -10.79 -1.76
N GLY A 8 -28.60 -11.15 -0.61
CA GLY A 8 -29.65 -12.17 -0.51
C GLY A 8 -30.97 -11.84 -1.21
N LEU A 9 -31.15 -10.60 -1.68
CA LEU A 9 -32.30 -10.17 -2.49
C LEU A 9 -32.08 -10.30 -4.01
N LEU A 10 -30.85 -10.54 -4.47
CA LEU A 10 -30.50 -10.52 -5.90
C LEU A 10 -30.17 -11.93 -6.41
N VAL A 11 -30.79 -12.29 -7.53
CA VAL A 11 -30.58 -13.56 -8.25
C VAL A 11 -30.27 -13.31 -9.72
N PHE A 12 -29.72 -14.29 -10.43
CA PHE A 12 -29.54 -14.18 -11.88
C PHE A 12 -30.88 -14.21 -12.62
N GLY A 13 -31.03 -13.33 -13.62
CA GLY A 13 -32.25 -13.27 -14.44
C GLY A 13 -32.48 -14.53 -15.27
N GLU A 14 -31.40 -15.11 -15.80
CA GLU A 14 -31.40 -16.43 -16.43
C GLU A 14 -31.03 -17.49 -15.39
N GLY A 15 -31.73 -18.62 -15.38
CA GLY A 15 -31.46 -19.76 -14.50
C GLY A 15 -30.84 -20.94 -15.27
N LYS A 16 -30.11 -21.81 -14.58
CA LYS A 16 -29.52 -23.03 -15.15
C LYS A 16 -29.89 -24.27 -14.33
N PRO A 17 -30.13 -25.44 -14.97
CA PRO A 17 -30.30 -26.71 -14.24
C PRO A 17 -29.10 -27.01 -13.35
N LEU A 18 -29.33 -27.44 -12.12
CA LEU A 18 -28.27 -27.74 -11.14
C LEU A 18 -27.34 -28.88 -11.59
N GLY A 19 -27.90 -29.96 -12.13
CA GLY A 19 -27.18 -31.21 -12.34
C GLY A 19 -26.67 -31.83 -11.03
N VAL A 20 -25.73 -32.78 -11.14
CA VAL A 20 -25.13 -33.44 -9.96
C VAL A 20 -24.17 -32.50 -9.22
N GLU A 21 -23.25 -31.86 -9.95
CA GLU A 21 -22.27 -30.94 -9.35
C GLU A 21 -22.95 -29.68 -8.79
N GLY A 22 -23.91 -29.06 -9.48
CA GLY A 22 -24.54 -27.83 -8.99
C GLY A 22 -25.37 -28.04 -7.72
N LEU A 23 -26.07 -29.17 -7.58
CA LEU A 23 -26.77 -29.50 -6.33
C LEU A 23 -25.78 -29.67 -5.17
N ARG A 24 -24.61 -30.26 -5.42
CA ARG A 24 -23.53 -30.37 -4.45
C ARG A 24 -22.93 -29.00 -4.09
N TRP A 25 -22.68 -28.14 -5.08
CA TRP A 25 -22.19 -26.78 -4.83
C TRP A 25 -23.21 -25.91 -4.09
N LEU A 26 -24.51 -26.09 -4.30
CA LEU A 26 -25.56 -25.39 -3.54
C LEU A 26 -25.50 -25.73 -2.05
N LYS A 27 -25.27 -27.02 -1.70
CA LYS A 27 -25.08 -27.43 -0.30
C LYS A 27 -23.79 -26.87 0.30
N ILE A 28 -22.70 -26.83 -0.47
CA ILE A 28 -21.40 -26.28 -0.04
C ILE A 28 -21.52 -24.76 0.17
N HIS A 29 -22.19 -24.05 -0.73
CA HIS A 29 -22.44 -22.61 -0.60
C HIS A 29 -23.28 -22.30 0.65
N LEU A 30 -24.34 -23.06 0.93
CA LEU A 30 -25.13 -22.92 2.16
C LEU A 30 -24.24 -23.06 3.41
N ALA A 31 -23.32 -24.04 3.43
CA ALA A 31 -22.34 -24.18 4.51
C ALA A 31 -21.34 -23.02 4.58
N ASN A 32 -20.92 -22.45 3.44
CA ASN A 32 -20.05 -21.27 3.41
C ASN A 32 -20.74 -20.05 4.05
N VAL A 33 -21.96 -19.68 3.61
CA VAL A 33 -22.71 -18.52 4.18
C VAL A 33 -23.16 -18.76 5.62
N ALA A 34 -23.35 -20.03 6.01
CA ALA A 34 -23.56 -20.42 7.40
C ALA A 34 -22.33 -20.21 8.31
N GLY A 35 -21.15 -19.91 7.76
CA GLY A 35 -19.90 -19.71 8.51
C GLY A 35 -19.06 -20.98 8.71
N TYR A 36 -19.32 -22.06 7.95
CA TYR A 36 -18.60 -23.35 8.04
C TYR A 36 -17.55 -23.53 6.92
N ASP A 37 -16.90 -22.44 6.51
CA ASP A 37 -16.00 -22.40 5.34
C ASP A 37 -14.60 -23.01 5.55
N LYS A 38 -14.20 -23.33 6.79
CA LYS A 38 -12.88 -23.92 7.12
C LYS A 38 -12.84 -25.44 7.07
N ALA A 39 -13.97 -26.07 6.78
CA ALA A 39 -14.04 -27.50 6.54
C ALA A 39 -13.64 -27.85 5.09
N SER A 40 -13.28 -29.12 4.86
CA SER A 40 -13.12 -29.66 3.51
C SER A 40 -14.45 -29.64 2.75
N LEU A 41 -14.41 -29.65 1.41
CA LEU A 41 -15.63 -29.57 0.59
C LEU A 41 -16.65 -30.69 0.88
N GLN A 42 -16.20 -31.86 1.36
CA GLN A 42 -17.10 -32.95 1.75
C GLN A 42 -17.78 -32.66 3.10
N GLU A 43 -17.00 -32.30 4.12
CA GLU A 43 -17.54 -31.93 5.44
C GLU A 43 -18.51 -30.74 5.35
N ARG A 44 -18.32 -29.81 4.40
CA ARG A 44 -19.26 -28.73 4.11
C ARG A 44 -20.59 -29.22 3.52
N GLU A 45 -20.56 -30.19 2.60
CA GLU A 45 -21.76 -30.86 2.12
C GLU A 45 -22.47 -31.61 3.26
N ASP A 46 -21.73 -32.38 4.05
CA ASP A 46 -22.24 -33.17 5.18
C ASP A 46 -22.85 -32.27 6.28
N TYR A 47 -22.25 -31.10 6.55
CA TYR A 47 -22.77 -30.08 7.48
C TYR A 47 -24.18 -29.61 7.12
N THR A 48 -24.42 -29.38 5.83
CA THR A 48 -25.72 -28.95 5.29
C THR A 48 -26.73 -30.09 5.34
N MET A 49 -26.33 -31.30 4.95
CA MET A 49 -27.20 -32.49 5.01
C MET A 49 -27.60 -32.84 6.45
N ALA A 50 -26.72 -32.63 7.43
CA ALA A 50 -27.02 -32.82 8.86
C ALA A 50 -27.99 -31.77 9.45
N ARG A 51 -28.34 -30.72 8.70
CA ARG A 51 -29.20 -29.60 9.13
C ARG A 51 -30.49 -29.44 8.33
N LEU A 52 -30.88 -30.45 7.55
CA LEU A 52 -32.10 -30.39 6.73
C LEU A 52 -33.34 -29.96 7.54
N ASP A 53 -33.53 -30.42 8.77
CA ASP A 53 -34.65 -30.00 9.63
C ASP A 53 -34.66 -28.50 9.94
N ASP A 54 -33.48 -27.89 10.17
CA ASP A 54 -33.34 -26.46 10.44
C ASP A 54 -33.49 -25.62 9.15
N ILE A 55 -33.09 -26.18 8.01
CA ILE A 55 -33.24 -25.60 6.68
C ILE A 55 -34.73 -25.58 6.27
N TYR A 56 -35.43 -26.72 6.41
CA TYR A 56 -36.87 -26.83 6.16
C TYR A 56 -37.70 -25.93 7.10
N ASP A 57 -37.34 -25.83 8.38
CA ASP A 57 -38.00 -24.90 9.30
C ASP A 57 -37.76 -23.43 8.92
N SER A 58 -36.53 -23.08 8.51
CA SER A 58 -36.19 -21.72 8.05
C SER A 58 -36.97 -21.31 6.80
N VAL A 59 -37.31 -22.24 5.91
CA VAL A 59 -38.14 -21.99 4.72
C VAL A 59 -39.64 -21.95 5.05
N ARG A 60 -40.13 -22.87 5.90
CA ARG A 60 -41.57 -22.99 6.21
C ARG A 60 -42.06 -21.93 7.21
N ASN A 61 -41.22 -21.57 8.18
CA ASN A 61 -41.55 -20.62 9.26
C ASN A 61 -40.43 -19.57 9.48
N PRO A 62 -40.01 -18.80 8.45
CA PRO A 62 -38.82 -17.94 8.49
C PRO A 62 -38.76 -16.94 9.65
N LEU A 63 -39.92 -16.50 10.16
CA LEU A 63 -40.05 -15.54 11.27
C LEU A 63 -40.51 -16.17 12.60
N ASN A 64 -41.20 -17.31 12.56
CA ASN A 64 -41.88 -17.90 13.72
C ASN A 64 -41.30 -19.24 14.19
N GLY A 65 -40.40 -19.85 13.40
CA GLY A 65 -39.70 -21.08 13.74
C GLY A 65 -38.46 -20.84 14.61
N LYS A 66 -37.50 -21.76 14.54
CA LYS A 66 -36.20 -21.71 15.21
C LYS A 66 -35.36 -20.51 14.77
N ARG A 67 -35.59 -20.00 13.55
CA ARG A 67 -34.82 -18.90 12.92
C ARG A 67 -33.31 -19.18 12.90
N TRP A 68 -32.93 -20.42 12.59
CA TRP A 68 -31.52 -20.86 12.56
C TRP A 68 -30.64 -19.94 11.70
N TRP A 69 -31.15 -19.50 10.55
CA TRP A 69 -30.51 -18.57 9.62
C TRP A 69 -30.09 -17.21 10.22
N LEU A 70 -30.65 -16.77 11.36
CA LEU A 70 -30.19 -15.54 12.03
C LEU A 70 -28.87 -15.73 12.81
N ASN A 71 -28.42 -16.98 12.99
CA ASN A 71 -27.21 -17.30 13.75
C ASN A 71 -25.98 -17.57 12.85
N SER A 72 -26.11 -17.43 11.52
CA SER A 72 -25.02 -17.59 10.55
C SER A 72 -24.17 -16.31 10.40
N GLU A 73 -23.03 -16.41 9.69
CA GLU A 73 -22.19 -15.24 9.36
C GLU A 73 -22.89 -14.31 8.35
N ASP A 74 -23.48 -14.87 7.29
CA ASP A 74 -24.26 -14.15 6.27
C ASP A 74 -25.74 -14.58 6.33
N GLY A 75 -26.55 -13.93 7.17
CA GLY A 75 -27.93 -14.33 7.48
C GLY A 75 -28.87 -14.36 6.28
N TRP A 76 -28.93 -13.29 5.50
CA TRP A 76 -29.87 -13.18 4.38
C TRP A 76 -29.48 -14.06 3.20
N GLN A 77 -28.17 -14.19 2.91
CA GLN A 77 -27.68 -15.15 1.91
C GLN A 77 -27.91 -16.61 2.37
N THR A 78 -27.76 -16.92 3.66
CA THR A 78 -28.11 -18.24 4.22
C THR A 78 -29.59 -18.56 4.04
N LEU A 79 -30.48 -17.60 4.32
CA LEU A 79 -31.92 -17.77 4.11
C LEU A 79 -32.26 -17.98 2.62
N ALA A 80 -31.65 -17.22 1.71
CA ALA A 80 -31.83 -17.39 0.26
C ALA A 80 -31.36 -18.79 -0.21
N ALA A 81 -30.20 -19.26 0.26
CA ALA A 81 -29.70 -20.60 -0.02
C ALA A 81 -30.61 -21.71 0.55
N CYS A 82 -31.24 -21.49 1.71
CA CYS A 82 -32.24 -22.41 2.25
C CYS A 82 -33.47 -22.53 1.34
N PHE A 83 -34.01 -21.40 0.86
CA PHE A 83 -35.14 -21.40 -0.08
C PHE A 83 -34.82 -22.15 -1.37
N GLU A 84 -33.66 -21.86 -1.98
CA GLU A 84 -33.22 -22.50 -3.22
C GLU A 84 -33.02 -24.01 -3.04
N LEU A 85 -32.37 -24.44 -1.95
CA LEU A 85 -32.11 -25.86 -1.68
C LEU A 85 -33.39 -26.64 -1.40
N VAL A 86 -34.34 -26.08 -0.62
CA VAL A 86 -35.63 -26.75 -0.38
C VAL A 86 -36.44 -26.84 -1.67
N ALA A 87 -36.48 -25.79 -2.48
CA ALA A 87 -37.15 -25.82 -3.78
C ALA A 87 -36.56 -26.87 -4.74
N ALA A 88 -35.23 -27.07 -4.70
CA ALA A 88 -34.58 -28.15 -5.44
C ALA A 88 -34.93 -29.54 -4.90
N LEU A 89 -34.85 -29.75 -3.57
CA LEU A 89 -35.08 -31.05 -2.93
C LEU A 89 -36.55 -31.52 -2.97
N ASP A 90 -37.50 -30.60 -2.90
CA ASP A 90 -38.95 -30.90 -3.01
C ASP A 90 -39.40 -31.03 -4.49
N SER A 91 -38.51 -30.79 -5.47
CA SER A 91 -38.82 -30.96 -6.90
C SER A 91 -38.77 -32.44 -7.35
N PRO A 92 -39.45 -32.81 -8.46
CA PRO A 92 -39.47 -34.21 -8.92
C PRO A 92 -38.11 -34.79 -9.31
N ASP A 93 -37.17 -33.93 -9.71
CA ASP A 93 -35.77 -34.27 -9.93
C ASP A 93 -34.89 -33.08 -9.50
N PRO A 94 -34.23 -33.15 -8.33
CA PRO A 94 -33.35 -32.09 -7.83
C PRO A 94 -32.17 -31.74 -8.76
N HIS A 95 -31.81 -32.61 -9.70
CA HIS A 95 -30.77 -32.33 -10.69
C HIS A 95 -31.30 -31.54 -11.90
N ALA A 96 -32.59 -31.69 -12.23
CA ALA A 96 -33.25 -30.91 -13.28
C ALA A 96 -33.75 -29.53 -12.80
N PHE A 97 -33.78 -29.28 -11.48
CA PHE A 97 -34.18 -28.00 -10.91
C PHE A 97 -33.35 -26.83 -11.48
N VAL A 98 -34.04 -25.81 -11.98
CA VAL A 98 -33.44 -24.61 -12.57
C VAL A 98 -33.17 -23.59 -11.47
N SER A 99 -31.89 -23.42 -11.12
CA SER A 99 -31.46 -22.50 -10.08
C SER A 99 -31.06 -21.14 -10.66
N HIS A 100 -31.42 -20.10 -9.92
CA HIS A 100 -31.12 -18.69 -10.20
C HIS A 100 -30.15 -18.08 -9.16
N LEU A 101 -29.93 -18.75 -8.03
CA LEU A 101 -29.06 -18.26 -6.96
C LEU A 101 -27.60 -18.14 -7.43
N PRO A 102 -26.94 -16.98 -7.25
CA PRO A 102 -25.51 -16.84 -7.49
C PRO A 102 -24.71 -17.50 -6.37
N LEU A 103 -23.84 -18.45 -6.72
CA LEU A 103 -22.90 -19.05 -5.77
C LEU A 103 -21.56 -18.34 -5.87
N HIS A 104 -21.06 -17.84 -4.74
CA HIS A 104 -19.77 -17.17 -4.63
C HIS A 104 -18.63 -18.15 -4.39
N GLN A 105 -17.45 -17.75 -4.86
CA GLN A 105 -16.16 -18.38 -4.61
C GLN A 105 -15.20 -17.28 -4.18
N ASP A 106 -14.60 -17.44 -3.00
CA ASP A 106 -13.82 -16.38 -2.35
C ASP A 106 -12.35 -16.78 -2.22
N GLY A 107 -11.44 -15.82 -2.45
CA GLY A 107 -10.01 -15.99 -2.21
C GLY A 107 -9.67 -15.87 -0.71
N THR A 108 -8.82 -16.76 -0.18
CA THR A 108 -8.50 -16.79 1.27
C THR A 108 -7.84 -15.49 1.78
N CYS A 109 -7.05 -14.83 0.93
CA CYS A 109 -6.57 -13.46 1.06
C CYS A 109 -5.91 -13.04 -0.27
N ASN A 110 -6.66 -12.43 -1.19
CA ASN A 110 -6.19 -12.29 -2.59
C ASN A 110 -4.86 -11.50 -2.68
N GLY A 111 -4.73 -10.37 -1.98
CA GLY A 111 -3.48 -9.61 -1.95
C GLY A 111 -2.26 -10.41 -1.48
N LEU A 112 -2.39 -11.32 -0.50
CA LEU A 112 -1.30 -12.23 -0.11
C LEU A 112 -1.05 -13.33 -1.14
N GLN A 113 -2.07 -13.80 -1.86
CA GLN A 113 -1.92 -14.72 -3.00
C GLN A 113 -1.09 -14.06 -4.11
N HIS A 114 -1.41 -12.83 -4.49
CA HIS A 114 -0.61 -12.08 -5.47
C HIS A 114 0.82 -11.83 -4.97
N TYR A 115 1.01 -11.42 -3.70
CA TYR A 115 2.36 -11.23 -3.15
C TYR A 115 3.20 -12.52 -3.13
N ALA A 116 2.64 -13.66 -2.71
CA ALA A 116 3.36 -14.94 -2.72
C ALA A 116 3.71 -15.42 -4.13
N ALA A 117 2.83 -15.20 -5.10
CA ALA A 117 3.06 -15.57 -6.50
C ALA A 117 4.11 -14.68 -7.20
N LEU A 118 4.18 -13.38 -6.83
CA LEU A 118 5.23 -12.47 -7.29
C LEU A 118 6.57 -12.77 -6.61
N GLY A 119 6.59 -12.86 -5.28
CA GLY A 119 7.80 -13.06 -4.46
C GLY A 119 8.38 -14.48 -4.54
N GLY A 120 7.60 -15.47 -4.94
CA GLY A 120 8.02 -16.88 -4.92
C GLY A 120 8.06 -17.50 -3.52
N ASP A 121 7.28 -16.96 -2.59
CA ASP A 121 7.28 -17.31 -1.17
C ASP A 121 6.57 -18.64 -0.91
N LYS A 122 7.31 -19.75 -0.93
CA LYS A 122 6.74 -21.12 -0.78
C LYS A 122 5.95 -21.32 0.53
N VAL A 123 6.40 -20.75 1.65
CA VAL A 123 5.70 -20.84 2.95
C VAL A 123 4.41 -20.03 2.92
N GLY A 124 4.49 -18.76 2.52
CA GLY A 124 3.32 -17.90 2.34
C GLY A 124 2.29 -18.50 1.37
N ALA A 125 2.73 -19.00 0.22
CA ALA A 125 1.91 -19.65 -0.81
C ALA A 125 1.08 -20.83 -0.26
N ALA A 126 1.64 -21.64 0.63
CA ALA A 126 0.91 -22.72 1.29
C ALA A 126 -0.18 -22.19 2.25
N GLN A 127 0.08 -21.12 3.00
CA GLN A 127 -0.88 -20.53 3.94
C GLN A 127 -2.06 -19.81 3.27
N VAL A 128 -1.93 -19.47 1.98
CA VAL A 128 -2.98 -18.81 1.19
C VAL A 128 -3.53 -19.68 0.06
N ASN A 129 -3.40 -21.00 0.20
CA ASN A 129 -3.98 -22.02 -0.69
C ASN A 129 -3.50 -21.99 -2.15
N LEU A 130 -2.32 -21.41 -2.42
CA LEU A 130 -1.70 -21.51 -3.74
C LEU A 130 -1.07 -22.90 -3.98
N GLU A 131 -0.53 -23.51 -2.93
CA GLU A 131 -0.11 -24.91 -2.94
C GLU A 131 -1.32 -25.85 -2.73
N PRO A 132 -1.35 -27.03 -3.36
CA PRO A 132 -2.42 -28.01 -3.14
C PRO A 132 -2.32 -28.64 -1.74
N GLY A 133 -3.47 -28.76 -1.07
CA GLY A 133 -3.63 -29.45 0.21
C GLY A 133 -5.02 -30.09 0.34
N ASP A 134 -5.17 -30.98 1.31
CA ASP A 134 -6.42 -31.76 1.52
C ASP A 134 -7.52 -30.95 2.25
N ARG A 135 -7.11 -29.92 2.99
CA ARG A 135 -7.97 -28.97 3.71
C ARG A 135 -7.60 -27.53 3.34
N PRO A 136 -8.52 -26.56 3.44
CA PRO A 136 -8.18 -25.16 3.26
C PRO A 136 -7.23 -24.70 4.39
N ALA A 137 -6.08 -24.15 4.01
CA ALA A 137 -5.22 -23.41 4.92
C ALA A 137 -5.89 -22.09 5.32
N ASP A 138 -5.59 -21.61 6.53
CA ASP A 138 -6.14 -20.39 7.09
C ASP A 138 -5.02 -19.52 7.68
N ILE A 139 -4.44 -18.65 6.85
CA ILE A 139 -3.36 -17.72 7.22
C ILE A 139 -3.60 -17.00 8.55
N TYR A 140 -4.86 -16.62 8.84
CA TYR A 140 -5.21 -15.92 10.08
C TYR A 140 -5.03 -16.79 11.33
N THR A 141 -5.32 -18.10 11.24
CA THR A 141 -5.04 -19.07 12.30
C THR A 141 -3.54 -19.39 12.39
N ALA A 142 -2.82 -19.46 11.26
CA ALA A 142 -1.38 -19.65 11.26
C ALA A 142 -0.64 -18.49 11.96
N VAL A 143 -1.00 -17.24 11.64
CA VAL A 143 -0.48 -16.04 12.31
C VAL A 143 -0.91 -16.00 13.78
N LEU A 144 -2.17 -16.34 14.11
CA LEU A 144 -2.62 -16.43 15.51
C LEU A 144 -1.78 -17.42 16.32
N ASN A 145 -1.50 -18.61 15.78
CA ASN A 145 -0.69 -19.62 16.45
C ASN A 145 0.74 -19.12 16.69
N SER A 146 1.36 -18.49 15.68
CA SER A 146 2.69 -17.87 15.80
C SER A 146 2.72 -16.73 16.83
N VAL A 147 1.65 -15.92 16.91
CA VAL A 147 1.51 -14.87 17.92
C VAL A 147 1.33 -15.46 19.32
N ASN A 148 0.51 -16.52 19.47
CA ASN A 148 0.29 -17.20 20.75
C ASN A 148 1.58 -17.87 21.26
N GLU A 149 2.33 -18.56 20.40
CA GLU A 149 3.63 -19.13 20.75
C GLU A 149 4.61 -18.05 21.24
N ALA A 150 4.67 -16.90 20.56
CA ALA A 150 5.48 -15.76 20.99
C ALA A 150 4.99 -15.14 22.32
N VAL A 151 3.67 -15.12 22.57
CA VAL A 151 3.07 -14.72 23.85
C VAL A 151 3.47 -15.69 24.96
N ASP A 152 3.37 -17.00 24.75
CA ASP A 152 3.71 -18.01 25.75
C ASP A 152 5.20 -17.95 26.13
N ILE A 153 6.08 -17.79 25.14
CA ILE A 153 7.53 -17.64 25.34
C ILE A 153 7.86 -16.39 26.17
N ASP A 154 7.26 -15.25 25.87
CA ASP A 154 7.56 -14.00 26.59
C ASP A 154 6.85 -13.92 27.96
N ALA A 155 5.67 -14.53 28.10
CA ALA A 155 5.00 -14.71 29.39
C ALA A 155 5.85 -15.58 30.33
N ALA A 156 6.47 -16.65 29.82
CA ALA A 156 7.42 -17.48 30.58
C ALA A 156 8.68 -16.72 31.03
N LYS A 157 9.18 -15.78 30.21
CA LYS A 157 10.29 -14.87 30.59
C LYS A 157 9.89 -13.82 31.62
N GLY A 158 8.60 -13.66 31.89
CA GLY A 158 8.08 -12.76 32.92
C GLY A 158 7.36 -11.52 32.38
N ASP A 159 7.26 -11.34 31.07
CA ASP A 159 6.64 -10.16 30.45
C ASP A 159 5.18 -10.00 30.90
N ILE A 160 4.83 -8.81 31.40
CA ILE A 160 3.53 -8.52 32.00
C ILE A 160 2.42 -8.39 30.93
N ILE A 161 2.76 -7.90 29.74
CA ILE A 161 1.84 -7.70 28.62
C ILE A 161 1.49 -9.07 28.02
N ALA A 162 2.51 -9.91 27.80
CA ALA A 162 2.33 -11.28 27.34
C ALA A 162 1.46 -12.10 28.30
N LYS A 163 1.73 -12.05 29.62
CA LYS A 163 0.88 -12.71 30.64
C LYS A 163 -0.57 -12.21 30.63
N ALA A 164 -0.81 -10.93 30.33
CA ALA A 164 -2.16 -10.39 30.24
C ALA A 164 -2.93 -10.89 29.00
N LEU A 165 -2.22 -11.27 27.93
CA LEU A 165 -2.76 -11.75 26.64
C LEU A 165 -2.86 -13.29 26.55
N GLN A 166 -2.09 -14.02 27.35
CA GLN A 166 -1.97 -15.48 27.30
C GLN A 166 -3.34 -16.17 27.33
N GLY A 167 -3.61 -17.00 26.31
CA GLY A 167 -4.86 -17.73 26.15
C GLY A 167 -6.10 -16.90 25.76
N LYS A 168 -5.98 -15.58 25.51
CA LYS A 168 -7.13 -14.69 25.22
C LYS A 168 -7.25 -14.24 23.76
N LEU A 169 -6.19 -14.40 22.97
CA LEU A 169 -6.19 -13.98 21.57
C LEU A 169 -7.02 -14.94 20.70
N THR A 170 -7.80 -14.37 19.78
CA THR A 170 -8.67 -15.12 18.86
C THR A 170 -8.38 -14.74 17.42
N ARG A 171 -8.82 -15.59 16.46
CA ARG A 171 -8.70 -15.34 15.02
C ARG A 171 -9.26 -13.98 14.61
N LYS A 172 -10.32 -13.50 15.28
CA LYS A 172 -10.95 -12.19 15.04
C LYS A 172 -9.98 -11.02 15.29
N ALA A 173 -9.12 -11.12 16.31
CA ALA A 173 -8.11 -10.09 16.62
C ALA A 173 -7.02 -9.97 15.54
N VAL A 174 -6.74 -11.05 14.82
CA VAL A 174 -5.66 -11.15 13.81
C VAL A 174 -6.18 -10.95 12.38
N LYS A 175 -7.44 -11.35 12.08
CA LYS A 175 -8.05 -11.29 10.73
C LYS A 175 -7.90 -9.90 10.08
N GLN A 176 -8.40 -8.85 10.74
CA GLN A 176 -8.44 -7.51 10.15
C GLN A 176 -7.05 -6.87 9.92
N PRO A 177 -6.10 -6.91 10.88
CA PRO A 177 -4.73 -6.44 10.64
C PRO A 177 -4.02 -7.15 9.50
N VAL A 178 -4.14 -8.48 9.41
CA VAL A 178 -3.52 -9.27 8.33
C VAL A 178 -4.14 -8.93 6.97
N MET A 179 -5.47 -8.89 6.87
CA MET A 179 -6.17 -8.54 5.63
C MET A 179 -5.82 -7.15 5.12
N THR A 180 -5.59 -6.18 6.00
CA THR A 180 -5.43 -4.77 5.58
C THR A 180 -3.98 -4.33 5.41
N ASN A 181 -3.00 -5.06 5.98
CA ASN A 181 -1.57 -4.78 5.83
C ASN A 181 -1.14 -4.85 4.34
N VAL A 182 -1.56 -5.88 3.60
CA VAL A 182 -1.27 -6.00 2.16
C VAL A 182 -1.81 -4.85 1.31
N TYR A 183 -2.85 -4.18 1.80
CA TYR A 183 -3.50 -3.03 1.16
C TYR A 183 -3.07 -1.69 1.77
N GLY A 184 -1.92 -1.65 2.46
CA GLY A 184 -1.25 -0.42 2.89
C GLY A 184 -1.71 0.15 4.23
N VAL A 185 -2.32 -0.68 5.09
CA VAL A 185 -2.52 -0.28 6.49
C VAL A 185 -1.18 -0.23 7.21
N THR A 186 -0.87 0.95 7.73
CA THR A 186 0.32 1.23 8.52
C THR A 186 0.29 0.44 9.83
N PHE A 187 1.46 0.23 10.45
CA PHE A 187 1.55 -0.35 11.79
C PHE A 187 0.64 0.35 12.83
N TYR A 188 0.48 1.68 12.75
CA TYR A 188 -0.44 2.42 13.63
C TYR A 188 -1.90 2.06 13.39
N GLY A 189 -2.33 1.97 12.13
CA GLY A 189 -3.70 1.54 11.80
C GLY A 189 -3.96 0.08 12.18
N ALA A 190 -2.96 -0.79 12.05
CA ALA A 190 -3.03 -2.17 12.54
C ALA A 190 -3.18 -2.22 14.07
N LYS A 191 -2.45 -1.36 14.80
CA LYS A 191 -2.59 -1.21 16.26
C LYS A 191 -4.03 -0.81 16.65
N GLU A 192 -4.61 0.21 16.01
CA GLU A 192 -6.01 0.62 16.28
C GLU A 192 -7.03 -0.51 16.00
N GLN A 193 -6.82 -1.29 14.95
CA GLN A 193 -7.68 -2.44 14.63
C GLN A 193 -7.57 -3.52 15.71
N VAL A 194 -6.36 -3.87 16.14
CA VAL A 194 -6.13 -4.82 17.24
C VAL A 194 -6.74 -4.29 18.54
N GLU A 195 -6.53 -3.01 18.88
CA GLU A 195 -7.05 -2.37 20.09
C GLU A 195 -8.57 -2.52 20.20
N ARG A 196 -9.28 -2.29 19.08
CA ARG A 196 -10.74 -2.47 19.00
C ARG A 196 -11.17 -3.90 19.34
N GLN A 197 -10.46 -4.91 18.80
CA GLN A 197 -10.77 -6.31 19.10
C GLN A 197 -10.38 -6.71 20.53
N LEU A 198 -9.30 -6.14 21.08
CA LEU A 198 -8.90 -6.38 22.47
C LEU A 198 -9.88 -5.79 23.50
N ARG A 199 -10.57 -4.69 23.17
CA ARG A 199 -11.65 -4.13 24.00
C ARG A 199 -12.86 -5.06 24.11
N ASP A 200 -13.18 -5.80 23.04
CA ASP A 200 -14.21 -6.86 23.08
C ASP A 200 -13.74 -8.09 23.88
N LEU A 201 -12.47 -8.48 23.74
CA LEU A 201 -11.92 -9.72 24.31
C LEU A 201 -11.48 -9.61 25.78
N ILE A 202 -11.13 -8.41 26.25
CA ILE A 202 -10.61 -8.15 27.61
C ILE A 202 -11.28 -6.89 28.19
N PRO A 203 -12.62 -6.86 28.34
CA PRO A 203 -13.36 -5.64 28.68
C PRO A 203 -12.95 -5.02 30.03
N ASP A 204 -12.61 -5.86 31.00
CA ASP A 204 -12.34 -5.47 32.40
C ASP A 204 -10.91 -4.95 32.66
N LEU A 205 -10.18 -4.50 31.63
CA LEU A 205 -8.83 -3.96 31.80
C LEU A 205 -8.85 -2.65 32.62
N PRO A 206 -8.15 -2.56 33.77
CA PRO A 206 -8.20 -1.36 34.62
C PRO A 206 -7.63 -0.11 33.95
N ARG A 207 -8.40 0.99 33.95
CA ARG A 207 -7.97 2.30 33.37
C ARG A 207 -6.65 2.85 33.92
N TYR A 208 -6.31 2.51 35.16
CA TYR A 208 -5.10 2.96 35.86
C TYR A 208 -4.24 1.77 36.31
N GLY A 209 -4.16 0.73 35.47
CA GLY A 209 -3.26 -0.41 35.68
C GLY A 209 -1.84 -0.17 35.15
N PRO A 210 -0.91 -1.09 35.40
CA PRO A 210 0.45 -1.07 34.84
C PRO A 210 0.51 -1.41 33.33
N ILE A 211 -0.63 -1.76 32.73
CA ILE A 211 -0.79 -2.13 31.32
C ILE A 211 -2.10 -1.51 30.84
N ASN A 212 -2.10 -0.93 29.64
CA ASN A 212 -3.28 -0.40 28.98
C ASN A 212 -3.49 -1.04 27.58
N TYR A 213 -4.62 -0.73 26.93
CA TYR A 213 -4.96 -1.29 25.61
C TYR A 213 -3.98 -0.91 24.48
N LEU A 214 -3.29 0.24 24.60
CA LEU A 214 -2.27 0.67 23.64
C LEU A 214 -1.02 -0.20 23.72
N ASP A 215 -0.61 -0.59 24.93
CA ASP A 215 0.55 -1.47 25.15
C ASP A 215 0.26 -2.88 24.61
N LEU A 216 -0.92 -3.42 24.96
CA LEU A 216 -1.39 -4.73 24.49
C LEU A 216 -1.51 -4.77 22.96
N SER A 217 -2.12 -3.75 22.35
CA SER A 217 -2.28 -3.68 20.90
C SER A 217 -0.97 -3.46 20.16
N HIS A 218 -0.04 -2.67 20.72
CA HIS A 218 1.31 -2.49 20.17
C HIS A 218 2.08 -3.82 20.17
N TYR A 219 2.07 -4.55 21.28
CA TYR A 219 2.72 -5.85 21.39
C TYR A 219 2.13 -6.86 20.37
N VAL A 220 0.81 -7.01 20.33
CA VAL A 220 0.14 -7.94 19.41
C VAL A 220 0.38 -7.55 17.94
N ALA A 221 0.27 -6.27 17.58
CA ALA A 221 0.57 -5.80 16.22
C ALA A 221 2.03 -6.10 15.84
N SER A 222 2.98 -5.92 16.77
CA SER A 222 4.40 -6.26 16.57
C SER A 222 4.59 -7.75 16.25
N LYS A 223 3.94 -8.65 17.01
CA LYS A 223 4.02 -10.10 16.76
C LYS A 223 3.33 -10.51 15.45
N ILE A 224 2.18 -9.92 15.10
CA ILE A 224 1.50 -10.14 13.81
C ILE A 224 2.43 -9.75 12.65
N PHE A 225 3.08 -8.58 12.74
CA PHE A 225 4.00 -8.12 11.70
C PHE A 225 5.23 -9.03 11.58
N ALA A 226 5.88 -9.39 12.70
CA ALA A 226 7.00 -10.33 12.68
C ALA A 226 6.64 -11.69 12.05
N SER A 227 5.45 -12.21 12.35
CA SER A 227 4.93 -13.47 11.79
C SER A 227 4.64 -13.37 10.29
N LEU A 228 4.07 -12.27 9.80
CA LEU A 228 3.90 -12.04 8.36
C LEU A 228 5.25 -11.91 7.63
N GLY A 229 6.21 -11.21 8.22
CA GLY A 229 7.51 -10.99 7.62
C GLY A 229 8.31 -12.27 7.37
N SER A 230 8.23 -13.25 8.28
CA SER A 230 8.92 -14.54 8.12
C SER A 230 8.26 -15.47 7.10
N MET A 231 6.98 -15.28 6.78
CA MET A 231 6.25 -16.10 5.80
C MET A 231 6.34 -15.57 4.35
N PHE A 232 6.62 -14.28 4.16
CA PHE A 232 6.51 -13.57 2.88
C PHE A 232 7.75 -12.67 2.61
N THR A 233 8.95 -13.25 2.61
CA THR A 233 10.22 -12.53 2.46
C THR A 233 10.45 -11.99 1.05
N GLY A 234 10.02 -12.70 0.02
CA GLY A 234 10.01 -12.24 -1.37
C GLY A 234 9.06 -11.05 -1.57
N ALA A 235 7.86 -11.13 -0.98
CA ALA A 235 6.93 -10.01 -0.96
C ALA A 235 7.51 -8.76 -0.28
N GLN A 236 8.18 -8.91 0.86
CA GLN A 236 8.90 -7.80 1.53
C GLN A 236 9.93 -7.14 0.61
N ALA A 237 10.74 -7.95 -0.07
CA ALA A 237 11.76 -7.46 -0.99
C ALA A 237 11.13 -6.68 -2.16
N ILE A 238 10.03 -7.19 -2.72
CA ILE A 238 9.26 -6.51 -3.77
C ILE A 238 8.67 -5.19 -3.26
N GLN A 239 8.03 -5.15 -2.09
CA GLN A 239 7.49 -3.89 -1.55
C GLN A 239 8.58 -2.86 -1.25
N THR A 240 9.75 -3.30 -0.80
CA THR A 240 10.93 -2.44 -0.61
C THR A 240 11.41 -1.87 -1.95
N TRP A 241 11.50 -2.72 -2.99
CA TRP A 241 11.87 -2.32 -4.35
C TRP A 241 10.85 -1.34 -4.96
N LEU A 242 9.55 -1.59 -4.80
CA LEU A 242 8.47 -0.67 -5.22
C LEU A 242 8.60 0.68 -4.49
N GLY A 243 8.83 0.67 -3.17
CA GLY A 243 9.06 1.89 -2.39
C GLY A 243 10.28 2.69 -2.84
N GLN A 244 11.39 2.01 -3.18
CA GLN A 244 12.58 2.65 -3.76
C GLN A 244 12.30 3.25 -5.14
N ALA A 245 11.59 2.53 -6.02
CA ALA A 245 11.21 3.04 -7.33
C ALA A 245 10.31 4.29 -7.20
N ALA A 246 9.30 4.25 -6.33
CA ALA A 246 8.43 5.39 -6.04
C ALA A 246 9.20 6.59 -5.44
N ASP A 247 10.23 6.35 -4.62
CA ASP A 247 11.11 7.39 -4.08
C ASP A 247 11.88 8.13 -5.18
N ARG A 248 12.54 7.37 -6.06
CA ARG A 248 13.33 7.93 -7.16
C ARG A 248 12.42 8.66 -8.17
N ILE A 249 11.25 8.10 -8.50
CA ILE A 249 10.24 8.77 -9.36
C ILE A 249 9.73 10.06 -8.70
N SER A 250 9.33 10.02 -7.42
CA SER A 250 8.74 11.17 -6.72
C SER A 250 9.74 12.28 -6.39
N THR A 251 11.03 12.06 -6.61
CA THR A 251 12.12 13.05 -6.46
C THR A 251 12.81 13.37 -7.78
N SER A 252 12.15 13.07 -8.90
CA SER A 252 12.70 13.28 -10.25
C SER A 252 12.21 14.56 -10.94
N LEU A 253 13.05 15.03 -11.86
CA LEU A 253 12.78 16.04 -12.86
C LEU A 253 12.86 15.39 -14.25
N THR A 254 11.91 15.72 -15.13
CA THR A 254 11.95 15.27 -16.53
C THR A 254 13.01 16.01 -17.34
N ALA A 255 13.44 15.42 -18.46
CA ALA A 255 14.39 16.06 -19.39
C ALA A 255 13.96 17.49 -19.77
N GLU A 256 12.68 17.70 -20.14
CA GLU A 256 12.15 19.04 -20.44
C GLU A 256 12.25 20.02 -19.26
N GLN A 257 12.03 19.55 -18.02
CA GLN A 257 12.18 20.41 -16.85
C GLN A 257 13.65 20.79 -16.63
N ILE A 258 14.56 19.85 -16.83
CA ILE A 258 16.01 20.05 -16.68
C ILE A 258 16.52 21.05 -17.74
N GLU A 259 16.08 20.92 -19.00
CA GLU A 259 16.41 21.87 -20.07
C GLU A 259 15.94 23.29 -19.73
N ARG A 260 14.68 23.47 -19.31
CA ARG A 260 14.14 24.79 -18.89
C ARG A 260 14.85 25.37 -17.67
N LEU A 261 15.39 24.52 -16.78
CA LEU A 261 16.14 24.94 -15.60
C LEU A 261 17.62 25.24 -15.91
N THR A 262 18.14 24.80 -17.05
CA THR A 262 19.56 24.96 -17.45
C THR A 262 19.76 25.95 -18.60
N SER A 263 18.72 26.30 -19.35
CA SER A 263 18.76 27.36 -20.37
C SER A 263 18.92 28.77 -19.76
N GLU A 264 19.77 29.61 -20.36
CA GLU A 264 20.18 30.93 -19.82
C GLU A 264 19.10 32.04 -19.88
N ASN A 265 17.91 31.79 -20.44
CA ASN A 265 16.83 32.78 -20.56
C ASN A 265 15.63 32.46 -19.62
N PRO A 266 15.60 32.98 -18.38
CA PRO A 266 14.48 32.83 -17.46
C PRO A 266 13.38 33.87 -17.76
N MET A 267 12.62 33.71 -18.85
CA MET A 267 11.38 34.46 -19.06
C MET A 267 10.19 33.56 -19.40
N GLU A 268 9.02 34.03 -18.95
CA GLU A 268 7.68 33.45 -19.15
C GLU A 268 7.38 32.13 -18.42
N SER A 269 7.23 32.24 -17.09
CA SER A 269 6.09 31.57 -16.45
C SER A 269 4.81 31.88 -17.23
N PRO A 270 3.90 30.91 -17.50
CA PRO A 270 2.65 31.21 -18.18
C PRO A 270 1.87 32.26 -17.39
N SER A 271 1.68 33.44 -17.98
CA SER A 271 0.80 34.43 -17.38
C SER A 271 -0.62 33.86 -17.37
N ILE A 272 -1.17 33.63 -16.18
CA ILE A 272 -2.58 33.29 -16.05
C ILE A 272 -3.36 34.48 -16.59
N ALA A 273 -3.97 34.30 -17.76
CA ALA A 273 -4.70 35.34 -18.46
C ALA A 273 -5.85 35.83 -17.57
N LYS A 274 -5.68 37.01 -16.96
CA LYS A 274 -6.78 37.71 -16.30
C LYS A 274 -7.72 38.21 -17.38
N SER A 275 -8.85 37.52 -17.54
CA SER A 275 -9.93 37.93 -18.43
C SER A 275 -10.38 39.35 -18.12
N THR A 276 -10.32 40.21 -19.12
CA THR A 276 -10.74 41.61 -19.02
C THR A 276 -12.26 41.73 -19.12
N ALA A 277 -12.92 42.27 -18.09
CA ALA A 277 -14.30 42.72 -18.16
C ALA A 277 -14.57 43.89 -17.19
N GLY A 278 -15.20 44.97 -17.70
CA GLY A 278 -16.02 45.90 -16.91
C GLY A 278 -15.34 47.11 -16.22
N SER A 279 -15.45 48.28 -16.85
CA SER A 279 -15.47 49.59 -16.13
C SER A 279 -16.86 49.79 -15.47
N LYS A 280 -17.14 50.67 -14.50
CA LYS A 280 -16.56 51.92 -13.92
C LYS A 280 -17.36 52.19 -12.60
N PRO A 281 -17.22 53.29 -11.80
CA PRO A 281 -16.19 54.34 -11.70
C PRO A 281 -15.66 54.50 -10.24
N ALA A 282 -15.02 55.64 -9.92
CA ALA A 282 -14.25 55.85 -8.68
C ALA A 282 -15.04 56.40 -7.46
N ALA A 283 -14.54 56.09 -6.24
CA ALA A 283 -14.82 56.80 -5.00
C ALA A 283 -13.57 56.82 -4.09
N HIS A 284 -13.45 57.81 -3.19
CA HIS A 284 -12.22 58.12 -2.44
C HIS A 284 -11.98 57.25 -1.19
N GLY A 285 -10.69 57.04 -0.89
CA GLY A 285 -10.16 57.21 0.48
C GLY A 285 -10.12 56.00 1.43
N ASN A 286 -9.06 55.18 1.36
CA ASN A 286 -8.07 55.11 2.45
C ASN A 286 -6.85 54.23 2.11
N ARG A 287 -5.64 54.68 2.45
CA ARG A 287 -4.41 53.87 2.33
C ARG A 287 -4.32 52.86 3.47
N LYS A 288 -4.62 51.58 3.22
CA LYS A 288 -4.08 50.45 4.00
C LYS A 288 -3.12 49.64 3.12
N ARG A 289 -1.92 49.37 3.64
CA ARG A 289 -0.91 48.55 2.96
C ARG A 289 -1.44 47.12 2.82
N GLY A 290 -1.52 46.62 1.59
CA GLY A 290 -1.77 45.20 1.35
C GLY A 290 -0.57 44.32 1.76
N PRO A 291 -0.75 43.00 1.88
CA PRO A 291 0.37 42.09 2.13
C PRO A 291 1.31 42.14 0.93
N LYS A 292 2.60 42.35 1.17
CA LYS A 292 3.60 42.13 0.11
C LYS A 292 3.56 40.66 -0.29
N THR A 293 3.41 40.38 -1.59
CA THR A 293 3.86 39.12 -2.16
C THR A 293 5.30 38.89 -1.72
N LYS A 294 5.57 37.73 -1.09
CA LYS A 294 6.94 37.32 -0.77
C LYS A 294 7.64 36.98 -2.08
N GLU A 295 8.27 37.98 -2.69
CA GLU A 295 9.29 37.76 -3.71
C GLU A 295 10.34 36.81 -3.15
N ILE A 296 10.79 35.87 -3.99
CA ILE A 296 11.83 34.90 -3.63
C ILE A 296 13.11 35.69 -3.34
N PRO A 297 13.78 35.52 -2.19
CA PRO A 297 15.04 36.20 -1.90
C PRO A 297 16.06 35.93 -3.01
N GLN A 298 16.65 37.01 -3.55
CA GLN A 298 17.58 36.92 -4.68
C GLN A 298 18.91 36.24 -4.30
N ASP A 299 19.25 36.22 -3.01
CA ASP A 299 20.50 35.67 -2.47
C ASP A 299 20.32 34.27 -1.89
N VAL A 300 20.48 33.24 -2.73
CA VAL A 300 20.47 31.82 -2.30
C VAL A 300 21.82 31.36 -1.73
N TYR A 301 22.89 32.14 -1.92
CA TYR A 301 24.27 31.77 -1.58
C TYR A 301 24.93 32.76 -0.61
N SER A 302 24.60 32.65 0.68
CA SER A 302 25.23 33.39 1.78
C SER A 302 26.00 32.43 2.72
N PRO A 303 27.13 32.83 3.36
CA PRO A 303 28.21 31.88 3.68
C PRO A 303 28.18 31.30 5.11
N THR A 304 27.09 30.66 5.54
CA THR A 304 27.00 30.05 6.89
C THR A 304 26.45 28.62 6.89
N GLY A 305 27.37 27.64 7.00
CA GLY A 305 27.08 26.24 7.33
C GLY A 305 26.63 25.35 6.17
N LEU A 306 27.45 24.34 5.83
CA LEU A 306 27.18 23.36 4.76
C LEU A 306 25.84 22.62 4.93
N VAL A 307 25.45 22.31 6.18
CA VAL A 307 24.17 21.66 6.52
C VAL A 307 22.95 22.56 6.20
N GLY A 308 23.13 23.89 6.17
CA GLY A 308 22.08 24.82 5.76
C GLY A 308 21.83 24.84 4.25
N GLN A 309 22.87 24.56 3.45
CA GLN A 309 22.81 24.63 1.99
C GLN A 309 22.00 23.48 1.39
N ASP A 310 22.24 22.24 1.83
CA ASP A 310 21.42 21.07 1.42
C ASP A 310 19.92 21.28 1.75
N ARG A 311 19.60 21.88 2.91
CA ARG A 311 18.21 22.17 3.30
C ARG A 311 17.55 23.21 2.40
N LEU A 312 18.31 24.19 1.88
CA LEU A 312 17.82 25.18 0.93
C LEU A 312 17.61 24.57 -0.47
N LEU A 313 18.53 23.71 -0.94
CA LEU A 313 18.40 22.97 -2.20
C LEU A 313 17.14 22.09 -2.22
N VAL A 314 16.90 21.31 -1.16
CA VAL A 314 15.67 20.51 -1.04
C VAL A 314 14.41 21.40 -1.05
N LYS A 315 14.47 22.57 -0.38
CA LYS A 315 13.32 23.48 -0.31
C LYS A 315 13.00 24.15 -1.66
N SER A 316 14.00 24.47 -2.48
CA SER A 316 13.80 24.99 -3.84
C SER A 316 13.41 23.90 -4.84
N ALA A 317 13.86 22.65 -4.64
CA ALA A 317 13.52 21.52 -5.52
C ALA A 317 12.11 20.95 -5.28
N LYS A 318 11.61 20.94 -4.04
CA LYS A 318 10.28 20.38 -3.67
C LYS A 318 9.12 20.79 -4.62
N PRO A 319 8.96 22.06 -5.06
CA PRO A 319 7.89 22.46 -5.98
C PRO A 319 8.05 21.97 -7.44
N LEU A 320 9.23 21.46 -7.81
CA LEU A 320 9.55 21.01 -9.16
C LEU A 320 9.26 19.52 -9.37
N PHE A 321 9.13 18.73 -8.30
CA PHE A 321 8.83 17.31 -8.35
C PHE A 321 7.37 17.06 -8.77
N LYS A 322 7.16 16.85 -10.07
CA LYS A 322 5.82 16.65 -10.68
C LYS A 322 5.65 15.27 -11.32
N SER A 323 6.72 14.49 -11.39
CA SER A 323 6.72 13.08 -11.79
C SER A 323 5.93 12.25 -10.78
N THR A 324 4.97 11.47 -11.27
CA THR A 324 4.14 10.55 -10.47
C THR A 324 4.41 9.12 -10.91
N VAL A 325 4.14 8.13 -10.04
CA VAL A 325 4.26 6.71 -10.40
C VAL A 325 3.16 6.34 -11.40
N ILE A 326 3.57 5.79 -12.54
CA ILE A 326 2.70 5.34 -13.63
C ILE A 326 3.18 3.97 -14.12
N TRP A 327 2.29 2.98 -14.10
CA TRP A 327 2.54 1.66 -14.67
C TRP A 327 1.37 1.22 -15.54
N THR A 328 1.58 0.14 -16.28
CA THR A 328 0.57 -0.48 -17.13
C THR A 328 0.25 -1.88 -16.61
N THR A 329 -1.04 -2.23 -16.46
CA THR A 329 -1.44 -3.59 -16.06
C THR A 329 -1.15 -4.62 -17.17
N PRO A 330 -1.13 -5.94 -16.88
CA PRO A 330 -1.04 -6.96 -17.91
C PRO A 330 -2.15 -6.87 -18.99
N LEU A 331 -3.32 -6.30 -18.65
CA LEU A 331 -4.41 -5.99 -19.58
C LEU A 331 -4.23 -4.69 -20.39
N ARG A 332 -3.04 -4.07 -20.33
CA ARG A 332 -2.67 -2.82 -21.02
C ARG A 332 -3.44 -1.57 -20.53
N LEU A 333 -4.02 -1.61 -19.33
CA LEU A 333 -4.65 -0.44 -18.71
C LEU A 333 -3.57 0.41 -18.03
N PRO A 334 -3.37 1.69 -18.40
CA PRO A 334 -2.46 2.58 -17.69
C PRO A 334 -3.05 3.00 -16.34
N VAL A 335 -2.26 2.89 -15.27
CA VAL A 335 -2.61 3.30 -13.91
C VAL A 335 -1.70 4.44 -13.48
N VAL A 336 -2.29 5.55 -13.04
CA VAL A 336 -1.58 6.78 -12.65
C VAL A 336 -1.93 7.12 -11.21
N GLN A 337 -0.92 7.32 -10.36
CA GLN A 337 -1.19 7.75 -8.98
C GLN A 337 -1.57 9.24 -8.91
N PRO A 338 -2.75 9.61 -8.36
CA PRO A 338 -3.21 11.00 -8.30
C PRO A 338 -2.67 11.78 -7.09
N TYR A 339 -1.69 11.25 -6.34
CA TYR A 339 -1.28 11.83 -5.05
C TYR A 339 -0.40 13.08 -5.24
N ARG A 340 -1.07 14.24 -5.28
CA ARG A 340 -0.50 15.59 -5.39
C ARG A 340 -0.57 16.34 -4.05
N LYS A 341 0.25 17.39 -3.90
CA LYS A 341 0.15 18.41 -2.85
C LYS A 341 -0.46 19.68 -3.43
N SER A 342 -1.76 19.87 -3.24
CA SER A 342 -2.47 21.09 -3.65
C SER A 342 -2.65 22.06 -2.50
N THR A 343 -2.58 23.34 -2.80
CA THR A 343 -2.85 24.42 -1.84
C THR A 343 -4.35 24.61 -1.67
N SER A 344 -4.83 24.67 -0.42
CA SER A 344 -6.21 25.07 -0.15
C SER A 344 -6.44 26.52 -0.56
N SER A 345 -7.52 26.77 -1.28
CA SER A 345 -7.98 28.09 -1.73
C SER A 345 -9.28 28.45 -1.02
N SER A 346 -9.35 29.64 -0.43
CA SER A 346 -10.56 30.12 0.24
C SER A 346 -11.47 30.83 -0.76
N VAL A 347 -12.63 30.24 -1.05
CA VAL A 347 -13.65 30.78 -1.95
C VAL A 347 -14.77 31.41 -1.12
N THR A 348 -14.96 32.72 -1.26
CA THR A 348 -16.08 33.42 -0.63
C THR A 348 -17.37 33.11 -1.39
N THR A 349 -18.34 32.49 -0.72
CA THR A 349 -19.70 32.30 -1.24
C THR A 349 -20.67 33.27 -0.56
N SER A 350 -21.91 33.36 -1.05
CA SER A 350 -22.96 34.19 -0.45
C SER A 350 -23.35 33.77 0.98
N LEU A 351 -22.96 32.58 1.43
CA LEU A 351 -23.24 32.06 2.78
C LEU A 351 -22.01 32.13 3.70
N GLN A 352 -20.84 31.73 3.20
CA GLN A 352 -19.63 31.59 4.01
C GLN A 352 -18.36 31.54 3.16
N LEU A 353 -17.20 31.66 3.82
CA LEU A 353 -15.90 31.36 3.23
C LEU A 353 -15.66 29.84 3.26
N ILE A 354 -15.53 29.22 2.08
CA ILE A 354 -15.28 27.77 1.96
C ILE A 354 -13.81 27.55 1.58
N ALA A 355 -13.08 26.77 2.37
CA ALA A 355 -11.75 26.29 2.00
C ALA A 355 -11.88 25.09 1.04
N LEU A 356 -11.50 25.28 -0.22
CA LEU A 356 -11.54 24.25 -1.26
C LEU A 356 -10.12 23.84 -1.64
N GLN A 357 -9.88 22.53 -1.71
CA GLN A 357 -8.61 21.94 -2.15
C GLN A 357 -8.86 21.07 -3.38
N GLU A 358 -8.43 21.54 -4.56
CA GLU A 358 -8.55 20.82 -5.82
C GLU A 358 -7.15 20.45 -6.34
N PRO A 359 -6.76 19.16 -6.35
CA PRO A 359 -5.46 18.74 -6.84
C PRO A 359 -5.35 18.78 -8.36
N GLN A 360 -4.34 19.50 -8.86
CA GLN A 360 -4.11 19.71 -10.29
C GLN A 360 -2.91 18.90 -10.80
N VAL A 361 -2.88 18.62 -12.11
CA VAL A 361 -1.83 17.79 -12.73
C VAL A 361 -0.43 18.42 -12.61
N TRP A 362 -0.36 19.75 -12.60
CA TRP A 362 0.88 20.51 -12.44
C TRP A 362 1.31 20.72 -10.99
N ASP A 363 0.55 20.26 -10.00
CA ASP A 363 0.94 20.38 -8.60
C ASP A 363 2.11 19.45 -8.25
N PRO A 364 2.95 19.78 -7.26
CA PRO A 364 3.99 18.88 -6.79
C PRO A 364 3.40 17.56 -6.29
N VAL A 365 4.10 16.44 -6.44
CA VAL A 365 3.62 15.16 -5.91
C VAL A 365 3.75 15.08 -4.39
N SER A 366 2.81 14.40 -3.75
CA SER A 366 2.93 14.02 -2.34
C SER A 366 3.78 12.76 -2.24
N LYS A 367 5.11 12.93 -2.22
CA LYS A 367 6.09 11.83 -2.08
C LYS A 367 5.63 10.77 -1.08
N ARG A 368 5.38 11.15 0.18
CA ARG A 368 4.90 10.22 1.23
C ARG A 368 3.71 9.37 0.79
N LYS A 369 2.69 9.97 0.18
CA LYS A 369 1.50 9.24 -0.31
C LYS A 369 1.80 8.36 -1.53
N GLN A 370 2.66 8.80 -2.46
CA GLN A 370 3.08 7.99 -3.61
C GLN A 370 3.75 6.69 -3.15
N LEU A 371 4.73 6.80 -2.23
CA LEU A 371 5.48 5.66 -1.69
C LEU A 371 4.55 4.70 -0.93
N GLN A 372 3.79 5.21 0.04
CA GLN A 372 2.91 4.42 0.90
C GLN A 372 1.79 3.72 0.11
N ALA A 373 1.29 4.35 -0.95
CA ALA A 373 0.19 3.80 -1.74
C ALA A 373 0.64 3.01 -2.99
N PHE A 374 1.93 2.94 -3.34
CA PHE A 374 2.36 2.20 -4.54
C PHE A 374 2.23 0.68 -4.39
N PRO A 375 2.80 0.01 -3.37
CA PRO A 375 2.58 -1.41 -3.18
C PRO A 375 1.09 -1.85 -3.15
N PRO A 376 0.19 -1.21 -2.39
CA PRO A 376 -1.21 -1.66 -2.35
C PRO A 376 -1.98 -1.37 -3.64
N ASN A 377 -1.77 -0.22 -4.29
CA ASN A 377 -2.42 0.06 -5.58
C ASN A 377 -1.90 -0.87 -6.69
N PHE A 378 -0.63 -1.26 -6.63
CA PHE A 378 -0.06 -2.23 -7.57
C PHE A 378 -0.75 -3.60 -7.44
N ILE A 379 -0.90 -4.11 -6.22
CA ILE A 379 -1.65 -5.35 -5.96
C ILE A 379 -3.12 -5.23 -6.36
N HIS A 380 -3.84 -4.19 -5.94
CA HIS A 380 -5.22 -3.97 -6.39
C HIS A 380 -5.36 -3.96 -7.93
N SER A 381 -4.35 -3.45 -8.65
CA SER A 381 -4.35 -3.48 -10.12
C SER A 381 -4.16 -4.89 -10.69
N LEU A 382 -3.45 -5.77 -9.99
CA LEU A 382 -3.30 -7.19 -10.35
C LEU A 382 -4.55 -8.01 -9.97
N ASP A 383 -5.15 -7.77 -8.80
CA ASP A 383 -6.41 -8.38 -8.38
C ASP A 383 -7.51 -8.08 -9.42
N ALA A 384 -7.65 -6.81 -9.82
CA ALA A 384 -8.58 -6.37 -10.86
C ALA A 384 -8.25 -6.97 -12.24
N THR A 385 -6.95 -7.16 -12.55
CA THR A 385 -6.51 -7.81 -13.79
C THR A 385 -6.91 -9.30 -13.80
N HIS A 386 -6.71 -10.02 -12.69
CA HIS A 386 -7.12 -11.42 -12.56
C HIS A 386 -8.65 -11.59 -12.64
N MET A 387 -9.41 -10.72 -11.99
CA MET A 387 -10.87 -10.65 -12.11
C MET A 387 -11.31 -10.46 -13.58
N LEU A 388 -10.75 -9.46 -14.28
CA LEU A 388 -11.14 -9.16 -15.66
C LEU A 388 -10.73 -10.25 -16.65
N LEU A 389 -9.53 -10.84 -16.50
CA LEU A 389 -9.10 -12.00 -17.30
C LEU A 389 -10.04 -13.19 -17.07
N SER A 390 -10.43 -13.44 -15.82
CA SER A 390 -11.37 -14.51 -15.45
C SER A 390 -12.76 -14.25 -16.04
N ALA A 391 -13.26 -13.02 -15.97
CA ALA A 391 -14.56 -12.63 -16.54
C ALA A 391 -14.59 -12.85 -18.07
N LEU A 392 -13.55 -12.41 -18.79
CA LEU A 392 -13.42 -12.65 -20.23
C LEU A 392 -13.40 -14.14 -20.57
N LYS A 393 -12.70 -14.96 -19.78
CA LYS A 393 -12.68 -16.42 -19.96
C LYS A 393 -13.98 -17.11 -19.57
N CYS A 394 -14.77 -16.56 -18.65
CA CYS A 394 -16.12 -17.05 -18.36
C CYS A 394 -17.08 -16.75 -19.52
N ASP A 395 -17.03 -15.55 -20.08
CA ASP A 395 -17.83 -15.11 -21.23
C ASP A 395 -17.53 -15.97 -22.48
N GLU A 396 -16.24 -16.17 -22.82
CA GLU A 396 -15.79 -17.05 -23.92
C GLU A 396 -16.40 -18.47 -23.88
N VAL A 397 -16.75 -18.97 -22.69
CA VAL A 397 -17.27 -20.34 -22.49
C VAL A 397 -18.73 -20.38 -22.00
N GLY A 398 -19.47 -19.26 -22.13
CA GLY A 398 -20.91 -19.17 -21.86
C GLY A 398 -21.32 -19.23 -20.39
N MET A 399 -20.44 -18.81 -19.47
CA MET A 399 -20.72 -18.77 -18.04
C MET A 399 -21.08 -17.35 -17.59
N THR A 400 -22.24 -17.20 -16.95
CA THR A 400 -22.65 -15.94 -16.31
C THR A 400 -21.67 -15.64 -15.18
N PHE A 401 -21.08 -14.44 -15.19
CA PHE A 401 -20.08 -14.02 -14.21
C PHE A 401 -20.52 -12.72 -13.53
N ALA A 402 -20.47 -12.70 -12.20
CA ALA A 402 -20.54 -11.48 -11.41
C ALA A 402 -19.38 -11.46 -10.39
N SER A 403 -18.97 -10.27 -9.96
CA SER A 403 -17.85 -10.14 -9.02
C SER A 403 -18.07 -9.03 -8.00
N ILE A 404 -17.61 -9.28 -6.78
CA ILE A 404 -17.44 -8.31 -5.70
C ILE A 404 -15.97 -8.33 -5.30
N HIS A 405 -15.14 -7.54 -6.01
CA HIS A 405 -13.69 -7.51 -5.86
C HIS A 405 -13.03 -8.89 -5.97
N ASP A 406 -12.70 -9.53 -4.85
CA ASP A 406 -12.04 -10.84 -4.71
C ASP A 406 -13.02 -12.02 -4.48
N SER A 407 -14.33 -11.76 -4.65
CA SER A 407 -15.42 -12.74 -4.61
C SER A 407 -16.02 -12.90 -6.02
N PHE A 408 -16.03 -14.12 -6.57
CA PHE A 408 -16.46 -14.41 -7.95
C PHE A 408 -17.66 -15.35 -7.99
N TRP A 409 -18.71 -14.97 -8.72
CA TRP A 409 -20.06 -15.53 -8.61
C TRP A 409 -20.54 -16.09 -9.96
N THR A 410 -21.13 -17.29 -9.95
CA THR A 410 -21.76 -17.91 -11.13
C THR A 410 -22.88 -18.88 -10.71
N HIS A 411 -23.57 -19.51 -11.68
CA HIS A 411 -24.57 -20.55 -11.41
C HIS A 411 -23.92 -21.78 -10.79
N ALA A 412 -24.65 -22.48 -9.91
CA ALA A 412 -24.09 -23.62 -9.17
C ALA A 412 -23.49 -24.72 -10.09
N SER A 413 -24.13 -24.97 -11.24
CA SER A 413 -23.68 -25.94 -12.25
C SER A 413 -22.35 -25.58 -12.92
N ASP A 414 -21.96 -24.31 -12.94
CA ASP A 414 -20.74 -23.81 -13.58
C ASP A 414 -19.56 -23.62 -12.60
N ILE A 415 -19.77 -23.73 -11.28
CA ILE A 415 -18.73 -23.50 -10.25
C ILE A 415 -17.47 -24.35 -10.47
N GLY A 416 -17.63 -25.62 -10.87
CA GLY A 416 -16.50 -26.51 -11.18
C GLY A 416 -15.60 -25.94 -12.29
N ARG A 417 -16.22 -25.52 -13.40
CA ARG A 417 -15.56 -24.92 -14.58
C ARG A 417 -14.98 -23.55 -14.25
N MET A 418 -15.71 -22.70 -13.52
CA MET A 418 -15.22 -21.38 -13.10
C MET A 418 -13.94 -21.53 -12.28
N ARG A 419 -13.87 -22.44 -11.31
CA ARG A 419 -12.67 -22.65 -10.49
C ARG A 419 -11.46 -23.11 -11.30
N GLU A 420 -11.64 -23.84 -12.41
CA GLU A 420 -10.57 -24.13 -13.38
C GLU A 420 -10.11 -22.85 -14.08
N VAL A 421 -11.04 -22.07 -14.65
CA VAL A 421 -10.77 -20.77 -15.28
C VAL A 421 -10.02 -19.81 -14.34
N LEU A 422 -10.43 -19.70 -13.07
CA LEU A 422 -9.78 -18.84 -12.08
C LEU A 422 -8.31 -19.22 -11.85
N ARG A 423 -8.02 -20.52 -11.72
CA ARG A 423 -6.65 -21.04 -11.55
C ARG A 423 -5.82 -20.80 -12.81
N ASP A 424 -6.36 -21.10 -13.99
CA ASP A 424 -5.64 -20.92 -15.25
C ASP A 424 -5.37 -19.44 -15.57
N ALA A 425 -6.32 -18.54 -15.31
CA ALA A 425 -6.10 -17.09 -15.45
C ALA A 425 -5.00 -16.58 -14.52
N PHE A 426 -4.98 -17.02 -13.26
CA PHE A 426 -3.94 -16.65 -12.29
C PHE A 426 -2.56 -17.20 -12.68
N VAL A 427 -2.48 -18.48 -13.08
CA VAL A 427 -1.25 -19.11 -13.55
C VAL A 427 -0.73 -18.44 -14.82
N ALA A 428 -1.61 -18.11 -15.78
CA ALA A 428 -1.22 -17.42 -17.01
C ALA A 428 -0.59 -16.05 -16.69
N MET A 429 -1.26 -15.25 -15.85
CA MET A 429 -0.79 -13.92 -15.49
C MET A 429 0.55 -13.95 -14.72
N HIS A 430 0.70 -14.83 -13.71
CA HIS A 430 1.90 -14.92 -12.87
C HIS A 430 3.03 -15.81 -13.44
N SER A 431 2.80 -16.44 -14.60
CA SER A 431 3.88 -17.10 -15.38
C SER A 431 4.73 -16.09 -16.17
N GLU A 432 4.21 -14.89 -16.38
CA GLU A 432 4.97 -13.79 -17.00
C GLU A 432 5.81 -13.05 -15.95
N ASP A 433 6.93 -12.46 -16.36
CA ASP A 433 7.72 -11.59 -15.47
C ASP A 433 7.03 -10.22 -15.33
N ILE A 434 6.15 -10.11 -14.34
CA ILE A 434 5.41 -8.88 -14.04
C ILE A 434 6.36 -7.78 -13.51
N ILE A 435 7.31 -8.11 -12.63
CA ILE A 435 8.16 -7.11 -11.98
C ILE A 435 9.33 -6.67 -12.90
N GLY A 436 9.88 -7.60 -13.70
CA GLY A 436 10.83 -7.27 -14.77
C GLY A 436 10.25 -6.33 -15.80
N ARG A 437 9.04 -6.63 -16.33
CA ARG A 437 8.34 -5.72 -17.28
C ARG A 437 8.02 -4.36 -16.65
N LEU A 438 7.63 -4.32 -15.38
CA LEU A 438 7.43 -3.06 -14.65
C LEU A 438 8.73 -2.24 -14.57
N ARG A 439 9.88 -2.89 -14.32
CA ARG A 439 11.19 -2.25 -14.34
C ARG A 439 11.55 -1.73 -15.73
N GLU A 440 11.30 -2.51 -16.79
CA GLU A 440 11.54 -2.10 -18.18
C GLU A 440 10.65 -0.92 -18.60
N GLU A 441 9.38 -0.93 -18.20
CA GLU A 441 8.47 0.20 -18.37
C GLU A 441 9.02 1.44 -17.67
N PHE A 442 9.47 1.34 -16.42
CA PHE A 442 10.03 2.46 -15.67
C PHE A 442 11.32 3.01 -16.30
N VAL A 443 12.26 2.14 -16.69
CA VAL A 443 13.50 2.54 -17.38
C VAL A 443 13.20 3.26 -18.70
N THR A 444 12.16 2.82 -19.43
CA THR A 444 11.76 3.44 -20.70
C THR A 444 11.01 4.75 -20.49
N ARG A 445 10.01 4.77 -19.60
CA ARG A 445 9.11 5.88 -19.31
C ARG A 445 9.82 7.08 -18.67
N TYR A 446 10.80 6.82 -17.81
CA TYR A 446 11.55 7.86 -17.10
C TYR A 446 12.97 8.06 -17.64
N LYS A 447 13.26 7.58 -18.86
CA LYS A 447 14.57 7.77 -19.53
C LYS A 447 14.92 9.26 -19.62
N GLY A 448 16.17 9.61 -19.25
CA GLY A 448 16.67 10.99 -19.29
C GLY A 448 16.16 11.89 -18.16
N CYS A 449 15.39 11.36 -17.19
CA CYS A 449 15.09 12.06 -15.95
C CYS A 449 16.32 12.04 -15.01
N MET A 450 16.43 13.06 -14.16
CA MET A 450 17.38 13.10 -13.04
C MET A 450 16.61 13.08 -11.73
N TYR A 451 17.11 12.40 -10.69
CA TYR A 451 16.50 12.36 -9.36
C TYR A 451 17.44 12.85 -8.27
N MET A 452 16.85 13.33 -7.18
CA MET A 452 17.58 13.87 -6.03
C MET A 452 17.82 12.77 -4.98
N ALA A 453 18.93 12.05 -5.11
CA ALA A 453 19.36 11.02 -4.18
C ALA A 453 19.77 11.60 -2.82
N SER A 454 19.65 10.81 -1.74
CA SER A 454 20.07 11.22 -0.38
C SER A 454 21.04 10.23 0.26
N PHE A 455 22.15 10.75 0.77
CA PHE A 455 23.22 9.99 1.43
C PHE A 455 23.39 10.44 2.89
N SER A 456 23.86 9.54 3.76
CA SER A 456 24.27 9.94 5.10
C SER A 456 25.53 10.80 5.05
N GLY A 457 25.51 11.97 5.66
CA GLY A 457 26.67 12.87 5.78
C GLY A 457 27.81 12.29 6.62
N LYS A 458 27.57 11.22 7.38
CA LYS A 458 28.59 10.44 8.10
C LYS A 458 29.30 9.41 7.22
N SER A 459 28.74 9.07 6.05
CA SER A 459 29.34 8.08 5.14
C SER A 459 30.61 8.63 4.46
N ALA A 460 31.47 7.75 3.96
CA ALA A 460 32.62 8.16 3.15
C ALA A 460 32.19 9.03 1.94
N VAL A 461 31.11 8.61 1.26
CA VAL A 461 30.48 9.34 0.14
C VAL A 461 30.05 10.75 0.56
N GLY A 462 29.38 10.88 1.70
CA GLY A 462 28.90 12.17 2.23
C GLY A 462 30.04 13.14 2.49
N HIS A 463 31.13 12.67 3.13
CA HIS A 463 32.33 13.47 3.35
C HIS A 463 33.00 13.90 2.04
N GLU A 464 33.09 13.00 1.06
CA GLU A 464 33.70 13.25 -0.25
C GLU A 464 32.91 14.29 -1.07
N ILE A 465 31.59 14.17 -1.12
CA ILE A 465 30.69 15.18 -1.72
C ILE A 465 30.88 16.54 -1.03
N CYS A 466 30.96 16.56 0.30
CA CYS A 466 31.17 17.80 1.07
C CYS A 466 32.56 18.43 0.84
N ARG A 467 33.56 17.65 0.44
CA ARG A 467 34.88 18.14 0.04
C ARG A 467 34.79 18.82 -1.33
N VAL A 468 34.32 18.11 -2.35
CA VAL A 468 34.29 18.62 -3.73
C VAL A 468 33.35 19.81 -3.89
N ARG A 469 32.26 19.91 -3.13
CA ARG A 469 31.42 21.13 -3.07
C ARG A 469 32.16 22.39 -2.56
N LYS A 470 33.21 22.25 -1.74
CA LYS A 470 34.03 23.39 -1.31
C LYS A 470 35.00 23.83 -2.40
N GLU A 471 35.54 22.85 -3.15
CA GLU A 471 36.49 23.07 -4.25
C GLU A 471 35.80 23.71 -5.46
N LEU A 472 34.61 23.22 -5.83
CA LEU A 472 33.79 23.75 -6.94
C LEU A 472 32.99 25.02 -6.59
N LYS A 473 33.25 25.67 -5.45
CA LYS A 473 32.41 26.77 -4.92
C LYS A 473 32.29 27.98 -5.89
N SER A 474 33.29 28.23 -6.72
CA SER A 474 33.25 29.26 -7.77
C SER A 474 32.41 28.82 -8.98
N SER A 475 32.54 27.57 -9.42
CA SER A 475 31.84 27.01 -10.58
C SER A 475 30.36 26.70 -10.33
N LEU A 476 29.94 26.56 -9.06
CA LEU A 476 28.55 26.28 -8.66
C LEU A 476 27.67 27.54 -8.49
N GLN A 477 28.13 28.72 -8.92
CA GLN A 477 27.37 29.97 -8.79
C GLN A 477 26.17 30.03 -9.75
N GLY A 478 24.99 29.65 -9.26
CA GLY A 478 23.73 29.77 -10.00
C GLY A 478 22.59 28.98 -9.37
N LYS A 479 21.35 29.19 -9.85
CA LYS A 479 20.15 28.46 -9.35
C LYS A 479 20.20 26.96 -9.64
N SER A 480 20.97 26.55 -10.65
CA SER A 480 21.01 25.18 -11.18
C SER A 480 22.41 24.58 -11.23
N GLY A 481 23.42 25.22 -10.60
CA GLY A 481 24.84 24.95 -10.85
C GLY A 481 25.27 23.48 -10.80
N GLU A 482 24.88 22.75 -9.75
CA GLU A 482 25.23 21.32 -9.62
C GLU A 482 24.51 20.43 -10.65
N LEU A 483 23.25 20.75 -10.97
CA LEU A 483 22.46 20.02 -11.98
C LEU A 483 22.99 20.29 -13.39
N ALA A 484 23.33 21.55 -13.71
CA ALA A 484 23.87 21.95 -15.01
C ALA A 484 25.22 21.28 -15.28
N LEU A 485 26.13 21.31 -14.29
CA LEU A 485 27.46 20.68 -14.38
C LEU A 485 27.37 19.17 -14.55
N GLU A 486 26.45 18.50 -13.86
CA GLU A 486 26.22 17.06 -14.03
C GLU A 486 25.60 16.74 -15.40
N MET A 487 24.67 17.57 -15.90
CA MET A 487 24.12 17.40 -17.24
C MET A 487 25.14 17.63 -18.36
N GLU A 488 26.07 18.57 -18.18
CA GLU A 488 27.21 18.76 -19.09
C GLU A 488 28.10 17.52 -19.11
N ARG A 489 28.46 16.99 -17.93
CA ARG A 489 29.21 15.73 -17.80
C ARG A 489 28.53 14.56 -18.51
N LEU A 490 27.22 14.40 -18.31
CA LEU A 490 26.44 13.32 -18.92
C LEU A 490 26.31 13.48 -20.44
N LYS A 491 26.20 14.71 -20.96
CA LYS A 491 26.22 14.99 -22.41
C LYS A 491 27.56 14.62 -23.02
N LEU A 492 28.67 15.03 -22.40
CA LEU A 492 30.03 14.72 -22.85
C LEU A 492 30.29 13.20 -22.87
N LEU A 493 29.85 12.48 -21.83
CA LEU A 493 29.94 11.01 -21.77
C LEU A 493 29.09 10.28 -22.82
N ALA A 494 27.99 10.90 -23.26
CA ALA A 494 27.11 10.36 -24.30
C ALA A 494 27.54 10.73 -25.73
N SER A 495 28.59 11.54 -25.90
CA SER A 495 29.10 11.93 -27.22
C SER A 495 29.76 10.76 -27.96
N GLU A 496 29.65 10.74 -29.29
CA GLU A 496 30.36 9.77 -30.12
C GLU A 496 31.87 10.10 -30.20
N ASP A 497 32.25 11.37 -29.99
CA ASP A 497 33.65 11.82 -29.98
C ASP A 497 34.39 11.28 -28.74
N ALA A 498 35.57 10.71 -28.98
CA ALA A 498 36.46 10.23 -27.92
C ALA A 498 37.07 11.37 -27.09
N GLU A 499 37.32 12.55 -27.67
CA GLU A 499 37.83 13.70 -26.91
C GLU A 499 36.78 14.29 -25.97
N GLU A 500 35.52 14.35 -26.40
CA GLU A 500 34.41 14.81 -25.55
C GLU A 500 34.13 13.83 -24.43
N ARG A 501 34.12 12.52 -24.71
CA ARG A 501 34.00 11.50 -23.66
C ARG A 501 35.14 11.58 -22.65
N ALA A 502 36.39 11.75 -23.09
CA ALA A 502 37.53 11.93 -22.17
C ALA A 502 37.38 13.18 -21.27
N LYS A 503 36.81 14.28 -21.78
CA LYS A 503 36.47 15.46 -20.96
C LYS A 503 35.40 15.11 -19.91
N GLY A 504 34.34 14.40 -20.31
CA GLY A 504 33.28 13.93 -19.40
C GLY A 504 33.75 12.92 -18.34
N GLU A 505 34.72 12.08 -18.66
CA GLU A 505 35.38 11.14 -17.72
C GLU A 505 36.29 11.88 -16.71
N ALA A 506 36.94 12.96 -17.14
CA ALA A 506 37.80 13.79 -16.28
C ALA A 506 37.01 14.75 -15.35
N MET A 507 35.75 15.06 -15.67
CA MET A 507 34.91 15.94 -14.84
C MET A 507 34.52 15.30 -13.51
N VAL A 508 35.07 15.84 -12.41
CA VAL A 508 34.70 15.46 -11.04
C VAL A 508 33.53 16.32 -10.56
N THR A 509 32.33 15.73 -10.56
CA THR A 509 31.09 16.30 -10.02
C THR A 509 30.61 15.51 -8.80
N PRO A 510 29.73 16.08 -7.94
CA PRO A 510 29.04 15.32 -6.89
C PRO A 510 28.34 14.05 -7.40
N GLY A 511 27.73 14.12 -8.59
CA GLY A 511 27.12 12.98 -9.28
C GLY A 511 28.15 11.90 -9.64
N SER A 512 29.28 12.27 -10.24
CA SER A 512 30.38 11.35 -10.59
C SER A 512 31.01 10.63 -9.37
N LEU A 513 30.97 11.26 -8.19
CA LEU A 513 31.47 10.69 -6.95
C LEU A 513 30.45 9.70 -6.39
N ALA A 514 29.19 10.12 -6.28
CA ALA A 514 28.10 9.23 -5.88
C ALA A 514 27.96 8.03 -6.83
N ALA A 515 28.26 8.19 -8.13
CA ALA A 515 28.36 7.12 -9.15
C ALA A 515 29.46 6.06 -8.86
N LYS A 516 30.53 6.41 -8.13
CA LYS A 516 31.61 5.47 -7.75
C LYS A 516 31.27 4.64 -6.51
N TYR A 517 30.32 5.10 -5.69
CA TYR A 517 29.87 4.44 -4.47
C TYR A 517 28.46 3.85 -4.59
N THR A 518 27.89 3.76 -5.80
CA THR A 518 26.51 3.30 -6.04
C THR A 518 26.35 1.79 -6.05
N ASP A 519 27.22 1.08 -5.33
CA ASP A 519 26.85 -0.23 -4.84
C ASP A 519 25.64 -0.05 -3.89
N ILE A 520 24.62 -0.88 -4.08
CA ILE A 520 23.22 -0.51 -3.76
C ILE A 520 22.97 -0.30 -2.24
N SER A 521 23.89 -0.77 -1.39
CA SER A 521 23.86 -0.68 0.07
C SER A 521 24.06 0.73 0.65
N ALA A 522 24.62 1.68 -0.11
CA ALA A 522 25.01 3.00 0.42
C ALA A 522 23.91 4.08 0.39
N GLN A 523 22.79 3.85 -0.31
CA GLN A 523 21.68 4.81 -0.35
C GLN A 523 20.79 4.67 0.88
N ALA A 524 20.41 5.80 1.51
CA ALA A 524 19.54 5.77 2.67
C ALA A 524 18.14 5.28 2.28
N VAL A 525 17.66 4.20 2.91
CA VAL A 525 16.29 3.70 2.74
C VAL A 525 15.29 4.84 2.98
N PRO A 526 14.27 5.04 2.12
CA PRO A 526 13.27 6.08 2.31
C PRO A 526 12.53 5.90 3.64
N ALA A 527 12.79 6.79 4.60
CA ALA A 527 12.18 6.74 5.94
C ALA A 527 10.65 6.80 5.89
N ASP A 528 10.08 7.37 4.82
CA ASP A 528 8.63 7.44 4.57
C ASP A 528 7.97 6.06 4.36
N MET A 529 8.75 5.00 4.11
CA MET A 529 8.31 3.59 4.02
C MET A 529 8.40 2.82 5.35
N ALA A 530 8.92 3.41 6.43
CA ALA A 530 9.06 2.70 7.71
C ALA A 530 7.68 2.29 8.27
N GLY A 531 7.52 1.01 8.63
CA GLY A 531 6.25 0.46 9.13
C GLY A 531 5.13 0.33 8.09
N GLN A 532 5.47 0.35 6.80
CA GLN A 532 4.54 0.23 5.66
C GLN A 532 4.73 -1.07 4.87
N THR A 533 5.92 -1.67 4.92
CA THR A 533 6.14 -2.97 4.30
C THR A 533 5.62 -4.08 5.23
N LEU A 534 5.20 -5.17 4.61
CA LEU A 534 4.65 -6.37 5.22
C LEU A 534 5.61 -6.85 6.31
N GLY A 535 5.18 -6.80 7.56
CA GLY A 535 6.00 -7.20 8.69
C GLY A 535 7.09 -6.24 9.16
N ALA A 536 7.20 -5.02 8.62
CA ALA A 536 8.08 -4.00 9.19
C ALA A 536 7.46 -3.32 10.43
N ILE A 537 8.21 -3.32 11.53
CA ILE A 537 7.83 -2.64 12.78
C ILE A 537 8.57 -1.30 12.84
N PRO A 538 7.89 -0.16 13.11
CA PRO A 538 8.54 1.13 13.28
C PRO A 538 9.64 1.08 14.36
N GLY A 539 10.82 1.61 14.04
CA GLY A 539 11.94 1.72 15.00
C GLY A 539 12.88 0.52 15.09
N GLN A 540 12.56 -0.64 14.49
CA GLN A 540 13.55 -1.72 14.32
C GLN A 540 14.41 -1.50 13.07
N PRO A 541 15.73 -1.77 13.13
CA PRO A 541 16.58 -1.76 11.94
C PRO A 541 16.16 -2.87 10.97
N THR A 542 16.14 -2.55 9.67
CA THR A 542 15.89 -3.55 8.62
C THR A 542 17.05 -4.57 8.55
N PRO A 543 16.82 -5.80 8.05
CA PRO A 543 17.86 -6.84 8.02
C PRO A 543 19.18 -6.42 7.36
N ALA A 544 19.13 -5.51 6.39
CA ALA A 544 20.29 -4.97 5.70
C ALA A 544 21.20 -4.05 6.56
N SER A 545 20.82 -3.72 7.80
CA SER A 545 21.64 -2.89 8.71
C SER A 545 22.09 -3.62 9.99
N ALA A 546 21.89 -4.93 10.07
CA ALA A 546 22.25 -5.74 11.24
C ALA A 546 23.76 -6.07 11.30
N ALA A 547 24.59 -5.06 11.55
CA ALA A 547 26.05 -5.20 11.70
C ALA A 547 26.63 -4.36 12.86
N SER A 548 25.89 -4.25 13.97
CA SER A 548 26.42 -3.86 15.29
C SER A 548 25.36 -4.15 16.36
N GLU A 549 25.62 -5.11 17.24
CA GLU A 549 24.75 -5.38 18.39
C GLU A 549 25.02 -4.37 19.51
N ASP A 550 23.96 -3.76 20.05
CA ASP A 550 23.85 -3.42 21.47
C ASP A 550 22.39 -3.11 21.79
N ILE A 551 21.77 -3.91 22.67
CA ILE A 551 20.34 -3.82 22.99
C ILE A 551 20.15 -2.99 24.28
N HIS A 552 19.55 -1.81 24.15
CA HIS A 552 19.01 -1.07 25.28
C HIS A 552 17.64 -0.47 24.95
N PHE A 553 16.60 -1.02 25.58
CA PHE A 553 15.23 -0.51 25.50
C PHE A 553 15.06 0.71 26.42
N HIS A 554 14.76 1.87 25.84
CA HIS A 554 14.19 3.01 26.57
C HIS A 554 13.03 3.61 25.77
N ASN A 555 11.87 3.68 26.42
CA ASN A 555 10.64 4.19 25.85
C ASN A 555 10.74 5.68 25.52
N ALA A 556 10.51 6.03 24.26
CA ALA A 556 10.26 7.39 23.82
C ALA A 556 9.42 7.35 22.53
N ASP A 557 8.14 7.01 22.65
CA ASP A 557 7.19 7.12 21.55
C ASP A 557 7.14 8.57 21.06
N VAL A 558 7.56 8.79 19.82
CA VAL A 558 7.44 10.09 19.14
C VAL A 558 6.09 10.13 18.45
N GLU A 559 5.23 11.04 18.90
CA GLU A 559 3.98 11.39 18.21
C GLU A 559 4.29 11.87 16.78
N ALA A 560 4.16 10.97 15.81
CA ALA A 560 4.12 11.30 14.40
C ALA A 560 2.74 11.92 14.10
N THR A 561 2.57 13.21 14.45
CA THR A 561 1.43 14.00 14.03
C THR A 561 1.32 13.96 12.50
N ASN A 562 0.08 13.87 11.99
CA ASN A 562 -0.19 13.60 10.57
C ASN A 562 0.17 14.76 9.61
N THR A 563 0.76 15.83 10.14
CA THR A 563 1.38 16.95 9.41
C THR A 563 2.77 16.59 8.93
N ASP A 564 3.15 16.98 7.71
CA ASP A 564 4.54 16.87 7.28
C ASP A 564 5.43 17.69 8.24
N ALA A 565 6.43 17.06 8.85
CA ALA A 565 7.29 17.64 9.90
C ALA A 565 8.27 18.75 9.41
N ASP A 566 7.94 19.36 8.28
CA ASP A 566 8.57 20.52 7.64
C ASP A 566 7.58 21.69 7.43
N ASP A 567 6.26 21.46 7.56
CA ASP A 567 5.18 22.40 7.17
C ASP A 567 4.45 23.02 8.41
N VAL A 568 5.17 23.25 9.51
CA VAL A 568 4.66 24.07 10.63
C VAL A 568 4.84 25.55 10.29
N ASP A 569 3.86 26.16 9.61
CA ASP A 569 3.82 27.60 9.42
C ASP A 569 3.41 28.28 10.74
N ALA A 570 4.40 28.82 11.46
CA ALA A 570 4.19 29.55 12.71
C ALA A 570 3.57 30.94 12.39
N GLY A 571 2.26 30.95 12.14
CA GLY A 571 1.59 32.09 11.51
C GLY A 571 0.07 32.22 11.72
N ALA A 572 -0.47 31.73 12.83
CA ALA A 572 -1.86 32.02 13.23
C ALA A 572 -1.97 32.32 14.74
N LEU A 573 -2.41 33.54 15.06
CA LEU A 573 -2.64 34.02 16.42
C LEU A 573 -3.94 33.44 16.99
N LEU A 574 -3.88 32.92 18.21
CA LEU A 574 -4.98 33.01 19.17
C LEU A 574 -4.38 33.55 20.48
N GLU A 575 -4.82 34.76 20.87
CA GLU A 575 -4.55 35.32 22.18
C GLU A 575 -5.46 34.60 23.20
N GLY A 576 -4.90 34.09 24.30
CA GLY A 576 -5.67 33.25 25.22
C GLY A 576 -4.91 32.65 26.40
N ASP A 577 -4.70 33.49 27.40
CA ASP A 577 -4.56 33.16 28.84
C ASP A 577 -3.24 32.59 29.41
N ASP A 578 -2.92 33.05 30.62
CA ASP A 578 -1.69 32.78 31.36
C ASP A 578 -1.84 31.55 32.28
N SER A 579 -1.13 30.44 32.00
CA SER A 579 -0.56 29.53 33.02
C SER A 579 0.04 28.26 32.43
N LEU A 580 1.38 28.15 32.41
CA LEU A 580 2.15 26.90 32.61
C LEU A 580 3.67 27.12 32.41
N GLU A 581 4.30 27.90 33.29
CA GLU A 581 5.71 27.66 33.56
C GLU A 581 5.85 26.33 34.31
N MET A 582 6.39 25.30 33.64
CA MET A 582 7.20 24.17 34.17
C MET A 582 7.03 22.91 33.31
N LEU A 583 7.71 22.84 32.15
CA LEU A 583 8.05 21.56 31.51
C LEU A 583 9.40 21.69 30.78
N LYS A 584 10.39 20.92 31.27
CA LYS A 584 11.80 21.06 30.90
C LYS A 584 12.09 20.46 29.53
N THR A 585 12.73 21.27 28.66
CA THR A 585 13.70 20.85 27.61
C THR A 585 13.56 19.43 27.04
N LYS A 586 12.56 19.18 26.18
CA LYS A 586 12.60 18.05 25.23
C LYS A 586 13.82 18.25 24.29
N LYS A 587 14.84 17.39 24.39
CA LYS A 587 15.90 17.31 23.37
C LYS A 587 15.25 16.95 22.04
N GLN A 588 15.49 17.75 20.99
CA GLN A 588 15.09 17.35 19.64
C GLN A 588 15.81 16.05 19.24
N PRO A 589 15.15 15.12 18.52
CA PRO A 589 15.82 13.94 18.00
C PRO A 589 16.95 14.37 17.07
N ILE A 590 18.08 13.69 17.16
CA ILE A 590 19.26 13.93 16.32
C ILE A 590 18.89 13.52 14.88
N ARG A 591 18.38 14.47 14.08
CA ARG A 591 18.18 14.26 12.65
C ARG A 591 19.55 13.99 12.02
N ASP A 592 19.73 12.81 11.44
CA ASP A 592 20.95 12.51 10.69
C ASP A 592 21.12 13.52 9.55
N ASN A 593 22.30 14.15 9.49
CA ASN A 593 22.64 15.08 8.41
C ASN A 593 22.63 14.31 7.09
N LYS A 594 21.70 14.63 6.19
CA LYS A 594 21.64 14.08 4.83
C LYS A 594 22.27 15.04 3.84
N VAL A 595 23.06 14.49 2.92
CA VAL A 595 23.63 15.18 1.75
C VAL A 595 22.81 14.76 0.54
N TYR A 596 22.37 15.70 -0.29
CA TYR A 596 21.54 15.42 -1.47
C TYR A 596 22.34 15.63 -2.75
N VAL A 597 22.19 14.76 -3.75
CA VAL A 597 22.92 14.84 -5.03
C VAL A 597 22.00 14.50 -6.19
N TRP A 598 22.16 15.21 -7.31
CA TRP A 598 21.48 14.86 -8.57
C TRP A 598 22.17 13.67 -9.25
N LEU A 599 21.38 12.63 -9.56
CA LEU A 599 21.84 11.44 -10.28
C LEU A 599 20.87 11.10 -11.42
N PRO A 600 21.33 10.40 -12.48
CA PRO A 600 20.45 9.79 -13.48
C PRO A 600 19.38 8.92 -12.83
N LEU A 601 18.13 9.02 -13.29
CA LEU A 601 17.04 8.18 -12.78
C LEU A 601 17.18 6.74 -13.30
N GLU A 602 17.90 5.94 -12.53
CA GLU A 602 18.05 4.50 -12.72
C GLU A 602 17.20 3.72 -11.72
N PHE A 603 16.88 2.47 -12.04
CA PHE A 603 16.11 1.57 -11.18
C PHE A 603 16.95 0.35 -10.76
N PRO A 604 16.95 -0.01 -9.46
CA PRO A 604 17.71 -1.16 -8.97
C PRO A 604 17.25 -2.46 -9.63
N ALA A 605 18.10 -3.49 -9.58
CA ALA A 605 17.72 -4.82 -10.04
C ALA A 605 16.44 -5.30 -9.32
N VAL A 606 15.64 -6.09 -10.02
CA VAL A 606 14.46 -6.75 -9.43
C VAL A 606 14.96 -7.77 -8.40
N PRO A 607 14.33 -7.87 -7.21
CA PRO A 607 14.66 -8.92 -6.24
C PRO A 607 14.54 -10.33 -6.85
N GLU A 608 15.43 -11.25 -6.47
CA GLU A 608 15.33 -12.63 -6.93
C GLU A 608 14.02 -13.28 -6.49
N LYS A 609 13.33 -13.92 -7.42
CA LYS A 609 12.08 -14.64 -7.16
C LYS A 609 12.38 -15.96 -6.44
N GLY A 610 11.69 -16.21 -5.33
CA GLY A 610 11.79 -17.44 -4.56
C GLY A 610 11.32 -18.70 -5.32
N GLY A 611 11.64 -19.86 -4.77
CA GLY A 611 11.46 -21.16 -5.43
C GLY A 611 10.04 -21.74 -5.52
N PHE A 612 8.98 -20.93 -5.41
CA PHE A 612 7.61 -21.37 -5.60
C PHE A 612 7.21 -21.35 -7.09
N ASP A 613 6.81 -22.51 -7.63
CA ASP A 613 6.23 -22.62 -8.97
C ASP A 613 4.70 -22.44 -8.92
N VAL A 614 4.23 -21.30 -9.46
CA VAL A 614 2.80 -20.97 -9.55
C VAL A 614 1.98 -22.00 -10.32
N ARG A 615 2.58 -22.81 -11.21
CA ARG A 615 1.86 -23.84 -12.00
C ARG A 615 1.24 -24.93 -11.12
N ARG A 616 1.76 -25.13 -9.90
CA ARG A 616 1.18 -26.05 -8.90
C ARG A 616 -0.26 -25.68 -8.50
N LEU A 617 -0.62 -24.40 -8.66
CA LEU A 617 -1.95 -23.85 -8.36
C LEU A 617 -3.09 -24.60 -9.06
N ARG A 618 -2.87 -25.14 -10.26
CA ARG A 618 -3.88 -25.92 -11.01
C ARG A 618 -4.43 -27.10 -10.20
N GLN A 619 -3.63 -27.65 -9.29
CA GLN A 619 -4.02 -28.77 -8.44
C GLN A 619 -4.67 -28.33 -7.12
N SER A 620 -4.60 -27.04 -6.75
CA SER A 620 -5.22 -26.54 -5.52
C SER A 620 -6.74 -26.56 -5.63
N LYS A 621 -7.39 -27.27 -4.69
CA LYS A 621 -8.84 -27.27 -4.53
C LYS A 621 -9.35 -26.10 -3.68
N TYR A 622 -8.46 -25.35 -3.04
CA TYR A 622 -8.81 -24.38 -2.01
C TYR A 622 -8.35 -22.94 -2.33
N PHE A 623 -7.85 -22.70 -3.55
CA PHE A 623 -7.46 -21.37 -4.02
C PHE A 623 -8.62 -20.35 -3.96
N PHE A 624 -9.76 -20.76 -4.50
CA PHE A 624 -11.08 -20.13 -4.42
C PHE A 624 -12.09 -21.26 -4.11
N HIS A 625 -12.89 -21.12 -3.04
CA HIS A 625 -13.68 -22.23 -2.46
C HIS A 625 -14.95 -21.79 -1.69
#